data_AF-A0A961TSL3-F1
#
_entry.id   AF-A0A961TSL3-F1
#
_cell.length_a   1.000
_cell.length_b   1.000
_cell.length_c   1.000
_cell.angle_alpha   90.00
_cell.angle_beta   90.00
_cell.angle_gamma   90.00
#
_symmetry.space_group_name_H-M   'P 1'
#
loop_
_entity.id
_entity.type
_entity.pdbx_description
1 polymer ?
#
loop_
_entity_poly.entity_id
_entity_poly.type
_entity_poly.pdbx_seq_one_letter_code
_entity_poly.pdbx_strand_id
1 'polypeptide(L)'
;MADITSSVNWLAVIVGFVVAYAAGWLWYGPLFGKAWFGGQNIVMPVKPPFLAMAVQAAGTFLLAWVIGVTETTNALALTILIVATIVVLMIAGGLYSQKRGDVIGIETGYVVAMAVIMVAAQALL
;
A
#
# COMPACT_ATOMS: atom_id res chain seq x y z
N MET A 1 7.22 17.10 20.92
CA MET A 1 6.87 16.71 19.54
C MET A 1 6.95 15.20 19.48
N ALA A 2 5.97 14.50 18.91
CA ALA A 2 6.13 13.07 18.65
C ALA A 2 7.30 12.92 17.66
N ASP A 3 8.35 12.22 18.07
CA ASP A 3 9.49 11.93 17.22
C ASP A 3 9.08 10.83 16.24
N ILE A 4 9.38 11.04 14.96
CA ILE A 4 9.06 10.09 13.90
C ILE A 4 9.91 8.81 13.99
N THR A 5 10.91 8.74 14.87
CA THR A 5 11.80 7.56 15.00
C THR A 5 11.81 6.92 16.38
N SER A 6 11.97 7.70 17.45
CA SER A 6 12.30 7.13 18.77
C SER A 6 11.12 6.48 19.50
N SER A 7 9.89 6.92 19.22
CA SER A 7 8.68 6.39 19.86
C SER A 7 7.97 5.31 19.04
N VAL A 8 8.50 4.97 17.85
CA VAL A 8 7.85 4.05 16.90
C VAL A 8 8.20 2.60 17.23
N ASN A 9 7.20 1.71 17.22
CA ASN A 9 7.44 0.26 17.26
C ASN A 9 8.00 -0.21 15.91
N TRP A 10 9.34 -0.22 15.79
CA TRP A 10 10.03 -0.62 14.57
C TRP A 10 9.80 -2.08 14.19
N LEU A 11 9.57 -2.97 15.17
CA LEU A 11 9.23 -4.36 14.89
C LEU A 11 7.89 -4.44 14.16
N ALA A 12 6.86 -3.74 14.66
CA ALA A 12 5.55 -3.67 14.02
C ALA A 12 5.62 -3.02 12.63
N VAL A 13 6.42 -1.97 12.45
CA VAL A 13 6.65 -1.33 11.14
C VAL A 13 7.26 -2.32 10.14
N ILE A 14 8.35 -3.01 10.51
CA ILE A 14 9.05 -3.93 9.61
C ILE A 14 8.17 -5.14 9.28
N VAL A 15 7.50 -5.73 10.28
CA VAL A 15 6.60 -6.87 10.07
C VAL A 15 5.41 -6.46 9.19
N GLY A 16 4.77 -5.33 9.49
CA GLY A 16 3.68 -4.78 8.69
C GLY A 16 4.10 -4.52 7.24
N PHE A 17 5.28 -3.94 7.03
CA PHE A 17 5.87 -3.75 5.70
C PHE A 17 6.05 -5.07 4.94
N VAL A 18 6.73 -6.04 5.55
CA VAL A 18 7.05 -7.32 4.87
C VAL A 18 5.77 -8.09 4.52
N VAL A 19 4.82 -8.18 5.47
CA VAL A 19 3.56 -8.89 5.25
C VAL A 19 2.70 -8.17 4.20
N ALA A 20 2.59 -6.84 4.28
CA ALA A 20 1.82 -6.06 3.31
C ALA A 20 2.42 -6.17 1.90
N TYR A 21 3.76 -6.06 1.76
CA TYR A 21 4.42 -6.19 0.47
C TYR A 21 4.30 -7.60 -0.11
N ALA A 22 4.46 -8.63 0.72
CA ALA A 22 4.27 -10.02 0.32
C ALA A 22 2.82 -10.31 -0.08
N ALA A 23 1.84 -9.68 0.58
CA ALA A 23 0.43 -9.78 0.20
C ALA A 23 0.17 -9.24 -1.22
N GLY A 24 1.01 -8.35 -1.73
CA GLY A 24 0.96 -7.90 -3.13
C GLY A 24 1.11 -9.03 -4.14
N TRP A 25 1.90 -10.06 -3.84
CA TRP A 25 1.99 -11.24 -4.71
C TRP A 25 0.65 -11.99 -4.78
N LEU A 26 -0.03 -12.14 -3.64
CA LEU A 26 -1.35 -12.77 -3.60
C LEU A 26 -2.41 -11.91 -4.32
N TRP A 27 -2.35 -10.59 -4.11
CA TRP A 27 -3.28 -9.62 -4.67
C TRP A 27 -3.19 -9.55 -6.19
N TYR A 28 -2.00 -9.29 -6.73
CA TYR A 28 -1.75 -9.14 -8.17
C TYR A 28 -1.45 -10.45 -8.89
N GLY A 29 -1.39 -11.57 -8.18
CA GLY A 29 -1.27 -12.92 -8.73
C GLY A 29 -2.63 -13.63 -8.79
N PRO A 30 -2.89 -14.58 -7.88
CA PRO A 30 -4.06 -15.45 -7.95
C PRO A 30 -5.41 -14.76 -7.71
N LEU A 31 -5.48 -13.68 -6.91
CA LEU A 31 -6.76 -13.05 -6.58
C LEU A 31 -7.28 -12.15 -7.71
N PHE A 32 -6.49 -11.14 -8.09
CA PHE A 32 -6.92 -10.11 -9.04
C PHE A 32 -6.02 -9.99 -10.26
N GLY A 33 -4.96 -10.79 -10.38
CA GLY A 33 -3.95 -10.65 -11.43
C GLY A 33 -4.51 -10.73 -12.85
N LYS A 34 -5.45 -11.63 -13.12
CA LYS A 34 -6.10 -11.73 -14.44
C LYS A 34 -6.89 -10.48 -14.81
N ALA A 35 -7.68 -9.94 -13.88
CA ALA A 35 -8.48 -8.74 -14.10
C ALA A 35 -7.60 -7.49 -14.18
N TRP A 36 -6.62 -7.38 -13.28
CA TRP A 36 -5.65 -6.30 -13.26
C TRP A 36 -4.87 -6.24 -14.57
N PHE A 37 -4.24 -7.35 -14.96
CA PHE A 37 -3.45 -7.41 -16.19
C PHE A 37 -4.31 -7.20 -17.44
N GLY A 38 -5.46 -7.89 -17.54
CA GLY A 38 -6.36 -7.76 -18.69
C GLY A 38 -7.10 -6.42 -18.80
N GLY A 39 -7.01 -5.57 -17.77
CA GLY A 39 -7.48 -4.18 -17.82
C GLY A 39 -6.38 -3.17 -18.07
N GLN A 40 -5.12 -3.60 -18.05
CA GLN A 40 -4.00 -2.75 -18.38
C GLN A 40 -3.78 -2.75 -19.90
N ASN A 41 -3.64 -1.56 -20.48
CA ASN A 41 -3.28 -1.41 -21.90
C ASN A 41 -1.77 -1.60 -22.12
N ILE A 42 -1.16 -2.60 -21.48
CA ILE A 42 0.28 -2.87 -21.53
C ILE A 42 0.57 -4.32 -21.91
N VAL A 43 1.63 -4.53 -22.67
CA VAL A 43 2.15 -5.86 -22.98
C VAL A 43 2.97 -6.36 -21.80
N MET A 44 2.82 -7.65 -21.45
CA MET A 44 3.57 -8.23 -20.33
C MET A 44 5.07 -8.17 -20.63
N PRO A 45 5.87 -7.49 -19.79
CA PRO A 45 7.29 -7.39 -20.03
C PRO A 45 7.97 -8.75 -19.78
N VAL A 46 8.91 -9.12 -20.65
CA VAL A 46 9.70 -10.37 -20.55
C VAL A 46 10.54 -10.41 -19.26
N LYS A 47 10.89 -9.24 -18.73
CA LYS A 47 11.63 -9.09 -17.47
C LYS A 47 10.74 -8.38 -16.44
N PRO A 48 10.81 -8.77 -15.16
CA PRO A 48 10.10 -8.07 -14.10
C PRO A 48 10.56 -6.61 -14.01
N PRO A 49 9.65 -5.64 -13.81
CA PRO A 49 9.98 -4.22 -13.75
C PRO A 49 10.61 -3.89 -12.39
N PHE A 50 11.90 -4.18 -12.24
CA PHE A 50 12.63 -4.05 -10.97
C PHE A 50 12.49 -2.67 -10.31
N LEU A 51 12.59 -1.58 -11.08
CA LEU A 51 12.44 -0.23 -10.54
C LEU A 51 11.06 0.00 -9.93
N ALA A 52 9.99 -0.45 -10.60
CA ALA A 52 8.63 -0.32 -10.09
C ALA A 52 8.44 -1.13 -8.81
N MET A 53 9.01 -2.35 -8.75
CA MET A 53 8.96 -3.19 -7.55
C MET A 53 9.71 -2.55 -6.36
N ALA A 54 10.87 -1.95 -6.62
CA ALA A 54 11.67 -1.27 -5.60
C ALA A 54 10.98 0.00 -5.08
N VAL A 55 10.41 0.82 -5.98
CA VAL A 55 9.63 2.01 -5.61
C VAL A 55 8.38 1.61 -4.84
N GLN A 56 7.71 0.52 -5.23
CA GLN A 56 6.57 -0.02 -4.49
C GLN A 56 6.99 -0.47 -3.08
N ALA A 57 8.11 -1.18 -2.94
CA ALA A 57 8.60 -1.60 -1.63
C ALA A 57 8.92 -0.40 -0.74
N ALA A 58 9.60 0.61 -1.29
CA ALA A 58 9.89 1.86 -0.58
C ALA A 58 8.59 2.57 -0.15
N GLY A 59 7.61 2.68 -1.03
CA GLY A 59 6.30 3.26 -0.71
C GLY A 59 5.55 2.49 0.38
N THR A 60 5.55 1.16 0.32
CA THR A 60 4.92 0.30 1.34
C THR A 60 5.62 0.45 2.69
N PHE A 61 6.96 0.54 2.72
CA PHE A 61 7.71 0.80 3.94
C PHE A 61 7.40 2.18 4.53
N LEU A 62 7.37 3.22 3.69
CA LEU A 62 7.03 4.58 4.12
C LEU A 62 5.61 4.65 4.69
N LEU A 63 4.64 3.97 4.07
CA LEU A 63 3.27 3.90 4.61
C LEU A 63 3.23 3.17 5.96
N ALA A 64 3.92 2.04 6.10
CA ALA A 64 4.02 1.32 7.37
C ALA A 64 4.62 2.20 8.47
N TRP A 65 5.65 2.99 8.12
CA TRP A 65 6.27 3.93 9.04
C TRP A 65 5.31 5.07 9.42
N VAL A 66 4.63 5.69 8.45
CA VAL A 66 3.62 6.73 8.73
C VAL A 66 2.54 6.21 9.69
N ILE A 67 2.04 4.98 9.49
CA ILE A 67 1.07 4.34 10.39
C ILE A 67 1.68 4.07 11.77
N GLY A 68 2.94 3.63 11.83
CA GLY A 68 3.66 3.48 13.10
C GLY A 68 3.80 4.79 13.87
N VAL A 69 4.01 5.91 13.17
CA VAL A 69 4.06 7.25 13.78
C VAL A 69 2.68 7.67 14.30
N THR A 70 1.60 7.46 13.53
CA THR A 70 0.26 7.84 13.99
C THR A 70 -0.19 7.01 15.19
N GLU A 71 0.25 5.75 15.30
CA GLU A 71 -0.04 4.89 16.44
C GLU A 71 0.57 5.41 17.75
N THR A 72 1.76 6.04 17.70
CA THR A 72 2.40 6.62 18.90
C THR A 72 1.54 7.68 19.61
N THR A 73 0.57 8.24 18.90
CA THR A 73 -0.38 9.25 19.39
C THR A 73 -1.83 8.76 19.36
N ASN A 74 -2.05 7.47 19.07
CA ASN A 74 -3.36 6.84 18.90
C ASN A 74 -4.28 7.61 17.91
N ALA A 75 -3.68 8.13 16.83
CA ALA A 75 -4.34 9.02 15.88
C ALA A 75 -5.01 8.24 14.73
N LEU A 76 -5.92 7.32 15.05
CA LEU A 76 -6.58 6.47 14.04
C LEU A 76 -7.30 7.28 12.95
N ALA A 77 -7.94 8.40 13.32
CA ALA A 77 -8.59 9.29 12.35
C ALA A 77 -7.58 9.88 11.34
N LEU A 78 -6.36 10.20 11.79
CA LEU A 78 -5.29 10.67 10.90
C LEU A 78 -4.80 9.55 9.98
N THR A 79 -4.66 8.32 10.49
CA THR A 79 -4.37 7.14 9.66
C THR A 79 -5.39 6.98 8.53
N ILE A 80 -6.68 7.04 8.87
CA ILE A 80 -7.78 6.93 7.88
C ILE A 80 -7.70 8.06 6.86
N LEU A 81 -7.47 9.30 7.30
CA LEU A 81 -7.35 10.46 6.40
C LEU A 81 -6.17 10.32 5.44
N ILE A 82 -5.02 9.85 5.92
CA ILE A 82 -3.82 9.64 5.09
C ILE A 82 -4.10 8.58 4.02
N VAL A 83 -4.67 7.43 4.42
CA VAL A 83 -5.01 6.34 3.49
C VAL A 83 -6.04 6.81 2.47
N ALA A 84 -7.09 7.51 2.90
CA ALA A 84 -8.10 8.09 2.02
C ALA A 84 -7.47 9.09 1.03
N THR A 85 -6.54 9.93 1.49
CA THR A 85 -5.81 10.87 0.63
C THR A 85 -5.04 10.14 -0.47
N ILE A 86 -4.26 9.11 -0.12
CA ILE A 86 -3.49 8.31 -1.09
C ILE A 86 -4.43 7.63 -2.09
N VAL A 87 -5.50 7.00 -1.60
CA VAL A 87 -6.50 6.33 -2.44
C VAL A 87 -7.15 7.30 -3.41
N VAL A 88 -7.62 8.46 -2.96
CA VAL A 88 -8.28 9.45 -3.82
C VAL A 88 -7.32 9.99 -4.89
N LEU A 89 -6.06 10.25 -4.54
CA LEU A 89 -5.05 10.70 -5.51
C LEU A 89 -4.71 9.61 -6.54
N MET A 90 -4.66 8.35 -6.12
CA MET A 90 -4.49 7.22 -7.04
C MET A 90 -5.69 7.03 -7.96
N ILE A 91 -6.91 7.16 -7.45
CA ILE A 91 -8.14 7.15 -8.27
C ILE A 91 -8.05 8.27 -9.31
N ALA A 92 -7.74 9.50 -8.89
CA ALA A 92 -7.60 10.63 -9.79
C ALA A 92 -6.55 10.36 -10.89
N GLY A 93 -5.36 9.89 -10.51
CA GLY A 93 -4.31 9.52 -11.46
C GLY A 93 -4.74 8.43 -12.45
N GLY A 94 -5.47 7.41 -11.97
CA GLY A 94 -6.06 6.37 -12.79
C GLY A 94 -7.09 6.89 -13.79
N LEU A 95 -7.98 7.77 -13.35
CA LEU A 95 -9.00 8.40 -14.20
C LEU A 95 -8.38 9.32 -15.25
N TYR A 96 -7.39 10.15 -14.89
CA TYR A 96 -6.65 10.98 -15.86
C TYR A 96 -5.90 10.13 -16.89
N SER A 97 -5.38 8.98 -16.47
CA SER A 97 -4.70 8.02 -17.35
C SER A 97 -5.67 7.11 -18.13
N GLN A 98 -6.98 7.35 -18.02
CA GLN A 98 -8.03 6.57 -18.68
C GLN A 98 -7.93 5.06 -18.39
N LYS A 99 -7.48 4.68 -17.19
CA LYS A 99 -7.46 3.28 -16.76
C LYS A 99 -8.89 2.77 -16.61
N ARG A 100 -9.08 1.46 -16.86
CA ARG A 100 -10.35 0.80 -16.63
C ARG A 100 -10.68 0.81 -15.12
N GLY A 101 -11.95 1.03 -14.77
CA GLY A 101 -12.36 1.25 -13.37
C GLY A 101 -12.06 0.08 -12.43
N ASP A 102 -12.10 -1.15 -12.94
CA ASP A 102 -11.69 -2.34 -12.20
C ASP A 102 -10.19 -2.36 -11.87
N VAL A 103 -9.33 -1.90 -12.77
CA VAL A 103 -7.88 -1.74 -12.51
C VAL A 103 -7.66 -0.72 -11.41
N ILE A 104 -8.34 0.43 -11.48
CA ILE A 104 -8.27 1.47 -10.44
C ILE A 104 -8.69 0.89 -9.09
N GLY A 105 -9.81 0.14 -9.05
CA GLY A 105 -10.30 -0.51 -7.85
C GLY A 105 -9.32 -1.52 -7.26
N ILE A 106 -8.66 -2.34 -8.09
CA ILE A 106 -7.67 -3.32 -7.65
C ILE A 106 -6.43 -2.62 -7.07
N GLU A 107 -5.92 -1.58 -7.74
CA GLU A 107 -4.72 -0.84 -7.30
C GLU A 107 -4.96 -0.08 -5.98
N THR A 108 -6.10 0.60 -5.88
CA THR A 108 -6.46 1.37 -4.69
C THR A 108 -6.90 0.48 -3.53
N GLY A 109 -7.62 -0.61 -3.83
CA GLY A 109 -7.98 -1.64 -2.85
C GLY A 109 -6.75 -2.30 -2.22
N TYR A 110 -5.68 -2.48 -2.99
CA TYR A 110 -4.41 -2.97 -2.44
C TYR A 110 -3.82 -2.02 -1.39
N VAL A 111 -3.88 -0.70 -1.62
CA VAL A 111 -3.40 0.28 -0.63
C VAL A 111 -4.20 0.23 0.67
N VAL A 112 -5.52 0.07 0.56
CA VAL A 112 -6.38 -0.12 1.73
C VAL A 112 -6.01 -1.41 2.46
N ALA A 113 -5.82 -2.52 1.74
CA ALA A 113 -5.41 -3.79 2.34
C ALA A 113 -4.05 -3.69 3.04
N MET A 114 -3.07 -3.00 2.43
CA MET A 114 -1.78 -2.72 3.07
C MET A 114 -1.96 -1.96 4.38
N ALA A 115 -2.78 -0.91 4.39
CA ALA A 115 -3.04 -0.14 5.60
C ALA A 115 -3.70 -0.97 6.71
N VAL A 116 -4.67 -1.82 6.36
CA VAL A 116 -5.30 -2.75 7.32
C VAL A 116 -4.28 -3.71 7.91
N ILE A 117 -3.40 -4.30 7.09
CA ILE A 117 -2.32 -5.19 7.55
C ILE A 117 -1.39 -4.46 8.51
N MET A 118 -1.00 -3.22 8.18
CA MET A 118 -0.08 -2.42 9.00
C MET A 118 -0.72 -2.02 10.33
N VAL A 119 -1.98 -1.60 10.35
CA VAL A 119 -2.73 -1.32 11.59
C VAL A 119 -2.87 -2.58 12.43
N ALA A 120 -3.16 -3.73 11.82
CA ALA A 120 -3.22 -5.00 12.53
C ALA A 120 -1.85 -5.39 13.12
N ALA A 121 -0.75 -5.13 12.40
CA ALA A 121 0.60 -5.39 12.92
C ALA A 121 0.90 -4.52 14.15
N GLN A 122 0.52 -3.24 14.15
CA GLN A 122 0.64 -2.36 15.32
C GLN A 122 -0.24 -2.80 16.49
N ALA A 123 -1.42 -3.34 16.22
CA ALA A 123 -2.32 -3.83 17.28
C ALA A 123 -1.85 -5.14 17.93
N LEU A 124 -1.03 -5.94 17.22
CA LEU A 124 -0.60 -7.28 17.64
C LEU A 124 0.82 -7.33 18.25
N LEU A 125 1.64 -6.29 18.02
CA LEU A 125 3.07 -6.25 18.36
C LEU A 125 3.43 -5.01 19.16
#